data_AF-A0A9D7YXE3-F1
#
_entry.id   AF-A0A9D7YXE3-F1
#
_cell.length_a   1.000
_cell.length_b   1.000
_cell.length_c   1.000
_cell.angle_alpha   90.00
_cell.angle_beta   90.00
_cell.angle_gamma   90.00
#
_symmetry.space_group_name_H-M   'P 1'
#
loop_
_entity.id
_entity.type
_entity.pdbx_description
1 polymer ?
#
loop_
_entity_poly.entity_id
_entity_poly.type
_entity_poly.pdbx_seq_one_letter_code
_entity_poly.pdbx_strand_id
1 'polypeptide(L)'
;MKTELKAKFLQHILDKKKGDEGFTLIELLVVIIIIGILSAIALPSFLNQANKAKQSEAKTYVGSMNRAQQAFYLEKGEFAAQADFGNLGLGIATQTTNYSYKISGGGSGSTIVTNQAATVVATAPLKTYVGGVAVVVQSGTSEATTIAISCEATKARVNSGSDVVTLTDVNTCPSNFVTLAK
;
A
#
# COMPACT_ATOMS: atom_id res chain seq x y z
N MET A 1 -72.23 -27.22 -24.48
CA MET A 1 -71.19 -27.40 -23.44
C MET A 1 -69.84 -26.72 -23.75
N LYS A 2 -69.43 -26.54 -25.02
CA LYS A 2 -68.12 -25.92 -25.37
C LYS A 2 -68.02 -24.40 -25.19
N THR A 3 -69.14 -23.69 -25.09
CA THR A 3 -69.21 -22.22 -25.01
C THR A 3 -68.89 -21.67 -23.62
N GLU A 4 -69.35 -22.34 -22.57
CA GLU A 4 -69.09 -21.99 -21.16
C GLU A 4 -67.59 -22.05 -20.80
N LEU A 5 -66.89 -23.08 -21.30
CA LEU A 5 -65.47 -23.29 -21.01
C LEU A 5 -64.60 -22.23 -21.70
N LYS A 6 -64.98 -21.82 -22.93
CA LYS A 6 -64.35 -20.69 -23.62
C LYS A 6 -64.56 -19.38 -22.85
N ALA A 7 -65.75 -19.14 -22.31
CA ALA A 7 -66.05 -17.93 -21.55
C ALA A 7 -65.24 -17.86 -20.25
N LYS A 8 -65.17 -18.93 -19.46
CA LYS A 8 -64.34 -19.01 -18.24
C LYS A 8 -62.85 -18.88 -18.51
N PHE A 9 -62.36 -19.45 -19.62
CA PHE A 9 -60.96 -19.35 -20.02
C PHE A 9 -60.58 -17.93 -20.46
N LEU A 10 -61.47 -17.23 -21.19
CA LEU A 10 -61.28 -15.81 -21.53
C LEU A 10 -61.30 -14.92 -20.29
N GLN A 11 -62.21 -15.18 -19.34
CA GLN A 11 -62.25 -14.44 -18.06
C GLN A 11 -60.94 -14.59 -17.27
N HIS A 12 -60.37 -15.80 -17.22
CA HIS A 12 -59.12 -16.06 -16.50
C HIS A 12 -57.90 -15.37 -17.15
N ILE A 13 -57.88 -15.25 -18.48
CA ILE A 13 -56.80 -14.52 -19.20
C ILE A 13 -56.94 -13.00 -19.01
N LEU A 14 -58.17 -12.46 -18.99
CA LEU A 14 -58.41 -11.03 -18.81
C LEU A 14 -58.14 -10.57 -17.37
N ASP A 15 -58.35 -11.43 -16.38
CA ASP A 15 -58.10 -11.10 -14.96
C ASP A 15 -56.59 -11.15 -14.60
N LYS A 16 -55.80 -11.92 -15.35
CA LYS A 16 -54.33 -12.05 -15.15
C LYS A 16 -53.53 -10.81 -15.58
N LYS A 17 -54.18 -9.80 -16.19
CA LYS A 17 -53.51 -8.60 -16.74
C LYS A 17 -53.44 -7.41 -15.77
N LYS A 18 -53.81 -7.60 -14.51
CA LYS A 18 -53.86 -6.54 -13.47
C LYS A 18 -52.63 -6.48 -12.55
N GLY A 19 -51.56 -7.22 -12.83
CA GLY A 19 -50.48 -7.42 -11.83
C GLY A 19 -49.06 -6.96 -12.20
N ASP A 20 -48.77 -6.66 -13.47
CA ASP A 20 -47.40 -6.35 -13.89
C ASP A 20 -47.24 -4.85 -14.14
N GLU A 21 -47.11 -4.07 -13.06
CA GLU A 21 -46.63 -2.70 -13.12
C GLU A 21 -45.13 -2.72 -13.46
N GLY A 22 -44.78 -2.34 -14.69
CA GLY A 22 -43.39 -2.24 -15.13
C GLY A 22 -42.71 -0.98 -14.57
N PHE A 23 -41.40 -1.08 -14.30
CA PHE A 23 -40.57 0.09 -13.96
C PHE A 23 -40.69 1.18 -15.03
N THR A 24 -40.92 2.41 -14.61
CA THR A 24 -40.96 3.55 -15.51
C THR A 24 -39.55 3.98 -15.91
N LEU A 25 -39.39 4.52 -17.13
CA LEU A 25 -38.10 5.06 -17.58
C LEU A 25 -37.62 6.22 -16.69
N ILE A 26 -38.56 6.98 -16.12
CA ILE A 26 -38.24 8.09 -15.23
C ILE A 26 -37.71 7.62 -13.88
N GLU A 27 -38.23 6.51 -13.32
CA GLU A 27 -37.70 5.91 -12.09
C GLU A 27 -36.25 5.45 -12.29
N LEU A 28 -35.97 4.78 -13.41
CA LEU A 28 -34.62 4.33 -13.72
C LEU A 28 -33.68 5.54 -13.93
N LEU A 29 -34.15 6.61 -14.58
CA LEU A 29 -33.39 7.84 -14.78
C LEU A 29 -33.00 8.52 -13.45
N VAL A 30 -33.95 8.65 -12.51
CA VAL A 30 -33.66 9.25 -11.21
C VAL A 30 -32.67 8.39 -10.42
N VAL A 31 -32.78 7.07 -10.47
CA VAL A 31 -31.85 6.16 -9.79
C VAL A 31 -30.43 6.31 -10.32
N ILE A 32 -30.24 6.34 -11.66
CA ILE A 32 -28.89 6.50 -12.23
C ILE A 32 -28.28 7.87 -11.91
N ILE A 33 -29.11 8.91 -11.79
CA ILE A 33 -28.67 10.24 -11.37
C ILE A 33 -28.16 10.19 -9.92
N ILE A 34 -28.92 9.58 -9.01
CA ILE A 34 -28.55 9.48 -7.60
C ILE A 34 -27.25 8.68 -7.43
N ILE A 35 -27.13 7.49 -8.04
CA ILE A 35 -25.88 6.70 -7.96
C ILE A 35 -24.72 7.42 -8.65
N GLY A 36 -24.96 8.21 -9.69
CA GLY A 36 -23.95 9.01 -10.37
C GLY A 36 -23.35 10.07 -9.44
N ILE A 37 -24.19 10.80 -8.71
CA ILE A 37 -23.75 11.82 -7.74
C ILE A 37 -22.97 11.17 -6.59
N LEU A 38 -23.50 10.07 -6.02
CA LEU A 38 -22.82 9.36 -4.92
C LEU A 38 -21.47 8.80 -5.37
N SER A 39 -21.39 8.22 -6.57
CA SER A 39 -20.17 7.64 -7.11
C SER A 39 -19.10 8.70 -7.38
N ALA A 40 -19.48 9.88 -7.86
CA ALA A 40 -18.56 10.98 -8.14
C ALA A 40 -17.80 11.44 -6.88
N ILE A 41 -18.46 11.42 -5.71
CA ILE A 41 -17.86 11.81 -4.42
C ILE A 41 -17.11 10.64 -3.79
N ALA A 42 -17.69 9.43 -3.84
CA ALA A 42 -17.16 8.26 -3.14
C ALA A 42 -15.89 7.69 -3.81
N LEU A 43 -15.84 7.64 -5.15
CA LEU A 43 -14.76 7.00 -5.89
C LEU A 43 -13.37 7.60 -5.61
N PRO A 44 -13.14 8.93 -5.66
CA PRO A 44 -11.81 9.49 -5.38
C PRO A 44 -11.36 9.22 -3.92
N SER A 45 -12.30 9.26 -2.97
CA SER A 45 -12.02 8.93 -1.57
C SER A 45 -11.61 7.45 -1.42
N PHE A 46 -12.34 6.55 -2.06
CA PHE A 46 -12.05 5.12 -2.05
C PHE A 46 -10.66 4.81 -2.65
N LEU A 47 -10.33 5.41 -3.79
CA LEU A 47 -9.01 5.24 -4.43
C LEU A 47 -7.88 5.76 -3.53
N ASN A 48 -8.08 6.90 -2.85
CA ASN A 48 -7.09 7.41 -1.90
C ASN A 48 -6.90 6.48 -0.70
N GLN A 49 -7.97 5.90 -0.16
CA GLN A 49 -7.89 4.92 0.93
C GLN A 49 -7.18 3.65 0.50
N ALA A 50 -7.47 3.14 -0.71
CA ALA A 50 -6.75 2.00 -1.28
C ALA A 50 -5.25 2.30 -1.42
N ASN A 51 -4.88 3.51 -1.85
CA ASN A 51 -3.48 3.91 -1.95
C ASN A 51 -2.79 4.04 -0.58
N LYS A 52 -3.51 4.53 0.45
CA LYS A 52 -3.01 4.55 1.83
C LYS A 52 -2.77 3.15 2.38
N ALA A 53 -3.66 2.20 2.09
CA ALA A 53 -3.48 0.80 2.48
C ALA A 53 -2.21 0.20 1.86
N LYS A 54 -1.99 0.43 0.55
CA LYS A 54 -0.75 0.03 -0.14
C LYS A 54 0.50 0.68 0.46
N GLN A 55 0.44 1.96 0.80
CA GLN A 55 1.54 2.67 1.44
C GLN A 55 1.83 2.16 2.86
N SER A 56 0.80 1.71 3.59
CA SER A 56 0.95 1.11 4.93
C SER A 56 1.73 -0.20 4.90
N GLU A 57 1.59 -1.00 3.83
CA GLU A 57 2.39 -2.20 3.58
C GLU A 57 3.88 -1.85 3.55
N ALA A 58 4.27 -0.91 2.68
CA ALA A 58 5.65 -0.45 2.55
C ALA A 58 6.21 0.12 3.85
N LYS A 59 5.45 0.98 4.55
CA LYS A 59 5.85 1.54 5.84
C LYS A 59 6.13 0.43 6.88
N THR A 60 5.25 -0.57 6.95
CA THR A 60 5.37 -1.68 7.90
C THR A 60 6.59 -2.55 7.59
N TYR A 61 6.81 -2.86 6.31
CA TYR A 61 7.92 -3.70 5.90
C TYR A 61 9.26 -3.00 6.06
N VAL A 62 9.39 -1.72 5.70
CA VAL A 62 10.62 -0.94 5.95
C VAL A 62 10.93 -0.85 7.46
N GLY A 63 9.92 -0.62 8.29
CA GLY A 63 10.10 -0.63 9.75
C GLY A 63 10.53 -2.00 10.29
N SER A 64 10.02 -3.08 9.69
CA SER A 64 10.43 -4.45 10.05
C SER A 64 11.84 -4.77 9.59
N MET A 65 12.23 -4.32 8.38
CA MET A 65 13.60 -4.40 7.88
C MET A 65 14.57 -3.65 8.80
N ASN A 66 14.24 -2.46 9.29
CA ASN A 66 15.08 -1.75 10.25
C ASN A 66 15.29 -2.57 11.53
N ARG A 67 14.22 -3.09 12.13
CA ARG A 67 14.34 -3.93 13.34
C ARG A 67 15.17 -5.18 13.10
N ALA A 68 14.97 -5.85 11.96
CA ALA A 68 15.74 -7.04 11.59
C ALA A 68 17.22 -6.70 11.34
N GLN A 69 17.54 -5.58 10.71
CA GLN A 69 18.92 -5.12 10.53
C GLN A 69 19.60 -4.84 11.87
N GLN A 70 18.89 -4.23 12.83
CA GLN A 70 19.41 -4.05 14.19
C GLN A 70 19.69 -5.39 14.88
N ALA A 71 18.75 -6.33 14.81
CA ALA A 71 18.95 -7.67 15.39
C ALA A 71 20.10 -8.43 14.71
N PHE A 72 20.19 -8.36 13.38
CA PHE A 72 21.24 -9.00 12.60
C PHE A 72 22.61 -8.43 12.94
N TYR A 73 22.74 -7.10 13.10
CA TYR A 73 23.97 -6.47 13.55
C TYR A 73 24.36 -6.92 14.96
N LEU A 74 23.41 -7.05 15.88
CA LEU A 74 23.68 -7.54 17.24
C LEU A 74 24.18 -8.99 17.26
N GLU A 75 23.74 -9.82 16.31
CA GLU A 75 24.16 -11.23 16.24
C GLU A 75 25.47 -11.41 15.46
N LYS A 76 25.66 -10.69 14.36
CA LYS A 76 26.77 -10.92 13.41
C LYS A 76 27.86 -9.85 13.45
N GLY A 77 27.62 -8.71 14.09
CA GLY A 77 28.54 -7.56 14.10
C GLY A 77 28.62 -6.79 12.77
N GLU A 78 27.74 -7.08 11.82
CA GLU A 78 27.64 -6.41 10.53
C GLU A 78 26.18 -6.30 10.08
N PHE A 79 25.87 -5.37 9.18
CA PHE A 79 24.52 -5.30 8.58
C PHE A 79 24.38 -6.30 7.44
N ALA A 80 23.19 -6.87 7.26
CA ALA A 80 22.93 -7.76 6.15
C ALA A 80 23.02 -6.99 4.82
N ALA A 81 23.75 -7.53 3.84
CA ALA A 81 23.76 -6.99 2.49
C ALA A 81 22.52 -7.42 1.71
N GLN A 82 22.33 -6.88 0.50
CA GLN A 82 21.21 -7.29 -0.36
C GLN A 82 21.20 -8.80 -0.67
N ALA A 83 22.38 -9.42 -0.78
CA ALA A 83 22.52 -10.85 -0.99
C ALA A 83 21.99 -11.67 0.21
N ASP A 84 22.04 -11.09 1.40
CA ASP A 84 21.63 -11.72 2.66
C ASP A 84 20.20 -11.33 3.09
N PHE A 85 19.40 -10.72 2.20
CA PHE A 85 18.04 -10.30 2.53
C PHE A 85 17.21 -11.43 3.15
N GLY A 86 17.35 -12.66 2.64
CA GLY A 86 16.67 -13.85 3.17
C GLY A 86 17.08 -14.21 4.60
N ASN A 87 18.31 -13.88 5.01
CA ASN A 87 18.84 -14.17 6.34
C ASN A 87 18.26 -13.25 7.42
N LEU A 88 17.58 -12.15 7.04
CA LEU A 88 16.83 -11.31 7.98
C LEU A 88 15.60 -12.02 8.58
N GLY A 89 15.17 -13.16 8.02
CA GLY A 89 14.09 -13.97 8.59
C GLY A 89 12.70 -13.30 8.59
N LEU A 90 12.51 -12.26 7.78
CA LEU A 90 11.30 -11.43 7.78
C LEU A 90 10.08 -12.11 7.11
N GLY A 91 10.30 -13.12 6.29
CA GLY A 91 9.24 -13.76 5.50
C GLY A 91 8.57 -12.85 4.46
N ILE A 92 9.16 -11.69 4.16
CA ILE A 92 8.67 -10.75 3.14
C ILE A 92 9.28 -11.07 1.77
N ALA A 93 8.49 -10.92 0.71
CA ALA A 93 9.01 -10.98 -0.65
C ALA A 93 9.82 -9.71 -0.98
N THR A 94 10.91 -9.83 -1.74
CA THR A 94 11.70 -8.68 -2.23
C THR A 94 10.96 -7.84 -3.26
N GLN A 95 9.82 -8.31 -3.75
CA GLN A 95 8.92 -7.59 -4.63
C GLN A 95 7.48 -8.03 -4.38
N THR A 96 6.60 -7.04 -4.24
CA THR A 96 5.14 -7.20 -4.27
C THR A 96 4.61 -6.46 -5.50
N THR A 97 3.29 -6.50 -5.71
CA THR A 97 2.65 -5.80 -6.82
C THR A 97 2.93 -4.29 -6.83
N ASN A 98 3.10 -3.68 -5.64
CA ASN A 98 3.22 -2.23 -5.50
C ASN A 98 4.65 -1.77 -5.20
N TYR A 99 5.48 -2.62 -4.60
CA TYR A 99 6.79 -2.23 -4.07
C TYR A 99 7.89 -3.26 -4.33
N SER A 100 9.13 -2.79 -4.44
CA SER A 100 10.34 -3.59 -4.43
C SER A 100 11.16 -3.20 -3.22
N TYR A 101 11.50 -4.21 -2.42
CA TYR A 101 12.25 -4.09 -1.18
C TYR A 101 13.72 -4.39 -1.43
N LYS A 102 14.59 -3.44 -1.09
CA LYS A 102 16.02 -3.53 -1.31
C LYS A 102 16.80 -3.02 -0.10
N ILE A 103 17.98 -3.58 0.08
CA ILE A 103 18.98 -3.17 1.04
C ILE A 103 20.15 -2.55 0.26
N SER A 104 20.66 -1.42 0.72
CA SER A 104 21.84 -0.75 0.19
C SER A 104 22.81 -0.43 1.33
N GLY A 105 24.11 -0.52 1.06
CA GLY A 105 25.15 -0.21 2.04
C GLY A 105 25.33 -1.24 3.15
N GLY A 106 24.70 -2.41 3.09
CA GLY A 106 24.97 -3.51 4.03
C GLY A 106 26.26 -4.28 3.71
N GLY A 107 26.72 -5.12 4.64
CA GLY A 107 27.94 -5.92 4.56
C GLY A 107 29.00 -5.55 5.59
N SER A 108 30.11 -6.28 5.57
CA SER A 108 31.20 -6.13 6.53
C SER A 108 31.82 -4.73 6.50
N GLY A 109 32.07 -4.17 7.69
CA GLY A 109 32.63 -2.83 7.86
C GLY A 109 31.66 -1.68 7.58
N SER A 110 30.39 -1.97 7.25
CA SER A 110 29.37 -0.92 7.10
C SER A 110 28.93 -0.36 8.45
N THR A 111 28.88 0.97 8.55
CA THR A 111 28.34 1.69 9.70
C THR A 111 26.89 2.13 9.51
N ILE A 112 26.36 2.05 8.28
CA ILE A 112 24.99 2.45 7.92
C ILE A 112 24.44 1.51 6.86
N VAL A 113 23.24 0.99 7.09
CA VAL A 113 22.46 0.24 6.10
C VAL A 113 21.17 0.98 5.77
N THR A 114 20.80 0.97 4.50
CA THR A 114 19.57 1.57 3.99
C THR A 114 18.61 0.50 3.50
N ASN A 115 17.42 0.46 4.05
CA ASN A 115 16.29 -0.37 3.64
C ASN A 115 15.33 0.47 2.81
N GLN A 116 14.91 0.00 1.64
CA GLN A 116 14.14 0.80 0.70
C GLN A 116 12.93 0.02 0.20
N ALA A 117 11.78 0.69 0.10
CA ALA A 117 10.61 0.23 -0.62
C ALA A 117 10.36 1.18 -1.80
N ALA A 118 10.93 0.83 -2.95
CA ALA A 118 10.75 1.54 -4.22
C ALA A 118 9.41 1.14 -4.85
N THR A 119 8.72 2.05 -5.52
CA THR A 119 7.44 1.71 -6.17
C THR A 119 7.72 0.85 -7.40
N VAL A 120 6.95 -0.23 -7.53
CA VAL A 120 6.91 -1.09 -8.73
C VAL A 120 5.65 -0.73 -9.49
N VAL A 121 5.69 -0.79 -10.83
CA VAL A 121 4.62 -0.42 -11.78
C VAL A 121 3.23 -0.51 -11.13
N ALA A 122 2.80 0.60 -10.55
CA ALA A 122 1.46 0.81 -10.05
C ALA A 122 0.97 2.05 -10.77
N THR A 123 -0.11 1.90 -11.54
CA THR A 123 -0.81 3.02 -12.17
C THR A 123 -1.30 4.04 -11.14
N ALA A 124 -1.34 3.64 -9.86
CA ALA A 124 -1.68 4.49 -8.73
C ALA A 124 -0.47 5.33 -8.24
N PRO A 125 -0.71 6.59 -7.84
CA PRO A 125 0.33 7.43 -7.25
C PRO A 125 0.72 6.91 -5.86
N LEU A 126 1.92 6.32 -5.74
CA LEU A 126 2.47 5.78 -4.50
C LEU A 126 3.75 6.50 -4.10
N LYS A 127 3.99 6.62 -2.78
CA LYS A 127 5.24 7.18 -2.24
C LYS A 127 6.27 6.08 -2.02
N THR A 128 7.55 6.41 -2.22
CA THR A 128 8.70 5.58 -1.83
C THR A 128 8.95 5.72 -0.33
N TYR A 129 9.39 4.64 0.32
CA TYR A 129 9.78 4.64 1.72
C TYR A 129 11.23 4.21 1.86
N VAL A 130 11.96 4.88 2.76
CA VAL A 130 13.36 4.59 3.07
C VAL A 130 13.51 4.48 4.57
N GLY A 131 14.19 3.45 5.04
CA GLY A 131 14.61 3.25 6.41
C GLY A 131 16.11 3.17 6.47
N GLY A 132 16.70 3.69 7.53
CA GLY A 132 18.14 3.57 7.78
C GLY A 132 18.38 3.00 9.16
N VAL A 133 19.43 2.20 9.28
CA VAL A 133 19.99 1.79 10.57
C VAL A 133 21.47 2.13 10.56
N ALA A 134 21.95 2.81 11.60
CA ALA A 134 23.36 3.09 11.77
C ALA A 134 23.85 2.65 13.13
N VAL A 135 25.14 2.30 13.17
CA VAL A 135 25.90 2.15 14.41
C VAL A 135 26.37 3.53 14.84
N VAL A 136 26.02 3.93 16.06
CA VAL A 136 26.46 5.18 16.66
C VAL A 136 27.11 4.88 18.00
N VAL A 137 28.19 5.59 18.31
CA VAL A 137 28.81 5.52 19.64
C VAL A 137 28.08 6.49 20.54
N GLN A 138 27.61 6.01 21.68
CA GLN A 138 26.92 6.85 22.64
C GLN A 138 27.91 7.78 23.35
N SER A 139 27.61 9.08 23.30
CA SER A 139 28.38 10.09 24.00
C SER A 139 28.43 9.78 25.50
N GLY A 140 29.64 9.62 26.03
CA GLY A 140 29.90 9.41 27.46
C GLY A 140 30.16 7.97 27.91
N THR A 141 29.81 6.95 27.11
CA THR A 141 30.06 5.54 27.48
C THR A 141 31.02 4.81 26.53
N SER A 142 31.32 5.38 25.35
CA SER A 142 32.08 4.70 24.27
C SER A 142 31.48 3.38 23.81
N GLU A 143 30.20 3.13 24.12
CA GLU A 143 29.47 1.95 23.72
C GLU A 143 28.78 2.17 22.37
N ALA A 144 28.89 1.19 21.49
CA ALA A 144 28.19 1.19 20.22
C ALA A 144 26.73 0.77 20.41
N THR A 145 25.80 1.59 19.90
CA THR A 145 24.38 1.28 19.82
C THR A 145 23.89 1.43 18.39
N THR A 146 22.71 0.90 18.08
CA THR A 146 22.09 1.09 16.77
C THR A 146 20.91 2.04 16.88
N ILE A 147 20.85 3.02 15.99
CA ILE A 147 19.69 3.90 15.83
C ILE A 147 19.08 3.70 14.45
N ALA A 148 17.77 3.95 14.35
CA ALA A 148 17.02 3.77 13.12
C ALA A 148 16.20 5.02 12.79
N ILE A 149 16.13 5.32 11.50
CA ILE A 149 15.28 6.35 10.90
C ILE A 149 14.31 5.72 9.91
N SER A 150 13.16 6.34 9.72
CA SER A 150 12.21 6.00 8.66
C SER A 150 11.72 7.28 8.01
N CYS A 151 11.68 7.26 6.69
CA CYS A 151 11.46 8.41 5.83
C CYS A 151 10.44 8.04 4.75
N GLU A 152 9.58 8.97 4.38
CA GLU A 152 8.70 8.85 3.21
C GLU A 152 8.99 9.94 2.18
N ALA A 153 8.83 9.63 0.89
CA ALA A 153 9.04 10.60 -0.16
C ALA A 153 7.98 11.73 -0.09
N THR A 154 8.42 12.96 -0.31
CA THR A 154 7.56 14.15 -0.36
C THR A 154 6.53 14.10 -1.49
N LYS A 155 6.86 13.39 -2.57
CA LYS A 155 6.04 13.28 -3.77
C LYS A 155 5.74 11.82 -4.08
N ALA A 156 4.49 11.55 -4.41
CA ALA A 156 4.11 10.26 -4.99
C ALA A 156 4.65 10.15 -6.43
N ARG A 157 4.79 8.92 -6.90
CA ARG A 157 5.25 8.58 -8.24
C ARG A 157 4.27 7.62 -8.90
N VAL A 158 4.25 7.65 -10.22
CA VAL A 158 3.50 6.74 -11.11
C VAL A 158 4.48 6.09 -12.08
N ASN A 159 4.07 5.03 -12.78
CA ASN A 159 4.84 4.40 -13.86
C ASN A 159 6.29 4.04 -13.46
N SER A 160 6.47 3.42 -12.29
CA SER A 160 7.79 3.03 -11.76
C SER A 160 8.77 4.16 -11.46
N GLY A 161 8.33 5.42 -11.44
CA GLY A 161 9.15 6.49 -10.90
C GLY A 161 9.46 6.19 -9.43
N SER A 162 10.72 6.20 -9.02
CA SER A 162 11.11 5.95 -7.64
C SER A 162 12.24 6.88 -7.23
N ASP A 163 12.11 7.45 -6.04
CA ASP A 163 13.19 8.20 -5.40
C ASP A 163 14.02 7.22 -4.57
N VAL A 164 14.93 6.48 -5.19
CA VAL A 164 15.80 5.53 -4.49
C VAL A 164 17.01 6.31 -3.96
N VAL A 165 17.24 6.26 -2.64
CA VAL A 165 18.33 6.98 -1.98
C VAL A 165 19.06 6.04 -1.02
N THR A 166 20.39 6.08 -1.05
CA THR A 166 21.21 5.48 0.01
C THR A 166 21.46 6.54 1.07
N LEU A 167 21.12 6.24 2.32
CA LEU A 167 21.29 7.17 3.42
C LEU A 167 22.77 7.29 3.78
N THR A 168 23.21 8.54 3.98
CA THR A 168 24.56 8.89 4.46
C THR A 168 24.58 9.19 5.96
N ASP A 169 23.41 9.44 6.54
CA ASP A 169 23.18 9.62 7.97
C ASP A 169 21.78 9.10 8.33
N VAL A 170 21.55 8.88 9.62
CA VAL A 170 20.24 8.43 10.13
C VAL A 170 19.65 9.41 11.15
N ASN A 171 20.18 10.63 11.18
CA ASN A 171 19.64 11.71 12.02
C ASN A 171 18.63 12.56 11.22
N THR A 172 18.80 12.63 9.91
CA THR A 172 17.96 13.43 9.01
C THR A 172 17.58 12.64 7.76
N CYS A 173 16.35 12.86 7.28
CA CYS A 173 15.94 12.32 5.99
C CYS A 173 16.54 13.16 4.84
N PRO A 174 16.77 12.57 3.65
CA PRO A 174 17.20 13.31 2.46
C PRO A 174 16.19 14.41 2.07
N SER A 175 16.61 15.41 1.30
CA SER A 175 15.82 16.62 1.00
C SER A 175 14.46 16.37 0.31
N ASN A 176 14.33 15.26 -0.43
CA ASN A 176 13.08 14.85 -1.06
C ASN A 176 12.23 13.91 -0.20
N PHE A 177 12.60 13.71 1.06
CA PHE A 177 11.92 12.88 2.04
C PHE A 177 11.55 13.66 3.31
N VAL A 178 10.56 13.14 4.03
CA VAL A 178 10.17 13.61 5.35
C VAL A 178 10.23 12.48 6.37
N THR A 179 10.65 12.81 7.59
CA THR A 179 10.76 11.83 8.69
C THR A 179 9.39 11.33 9.10
N LEU A 180 9.28 10.01 9.24
CA LEU A 180 8.13 9.35 9.84
C LEU A 180 8.31 9.33 11.35
N ALA A 181 7.30 9.82 12.08
CA ALA A 181 7.27 9.69 13.54
C ALA A 181 7.37 8.20 13.93
N LYS A 182 8.20 7.94 14.96
CA LYS A 182 8.38 6.62 15.58
C LYS A 182 7.08 6.13 16.22
#